data_AF-A0A8I1YAZ7-F1
#
_entry.id   AF-A0A8I1YAZ7-F1
#
_cell.length_a   1.000
_cell.length_b   1.000
_cell.length_c   1.000
_cell.angle_alpha   90.00
_cell.angle_beta   90.00
_cell.angle_gamma   90.00
#
_symmetry.space_group_name_H-M   'P 1'
#
loop_
_entity.id
_entity.type
_entity.pdbx_description
1 polymer ?
#
loop_
_entity_poly.entity_id
_entity_poly.type
_entity_poly.pdbx_seq_one_letter_code
_entity_poly.pdbx_strand_id
1 'polypeptide(L)'
;MNQQPAPKAAIVPTIGRIVYYVLPQYQVEEINRRRQHARNELDYHRWKKNGTMIHVGNEVKAGQVVPAMIVAVWGATPTSAVNLKLFLDGSDDYWVTSTNVGEPDQEGKYHWMPYQLGQAAKTEAAEKEIAAAKQAAFNDAAGEPSKPA
;
A
#
# COMPACT_ATOMS: atom_id res chain seq x y z
N MET A 1 31.78 -1.28 -5.05
CA MET A 1 30.81 -0.47 -5.80
C MET A 1 29.54 -0.40 -4.96
N ASN A 2 29.38 0.66 -4.16
CA ASN A 2 28.12 0.89 -3.43
C ASN A 2 27.17 1.62 -4.38
N GLN A 3 26.31 0.86 -5.07
CA GLN A 3 25.17 1.47 -5.73
C GLN A 3 24.24 1.99 -4.65
N GLN A 4 24.17 3.31 -4.53
CA GLN A 4 23.16 3.97 -3.74
C GLN A 4 21.79 3.55 -4.33
N PRO A 5 20.88 2.95 -3.54
CA PRO A 5 19.61 2.51 -4.07
C PRO A 5 18.88 3.71 -4.67
N ALA A 6 18.31 3.52 -5.86
CA ALA A 6 17.53 4.56 -6.54
C ALA A 6 16.49 5.14 -5.56
N PRO A 7 16.26 6.47 -5.57
CA PRO A 7 15.26 7.09 -4.70
C PRO A 7 13.91 6.42 -4.94
N LYS A 8 13.42 5.72 -3.92
CA LYS A 8 12.13 5.02 -3.94
C LYS A 8 11.06 6.08 -4.14
N ALA A 9 10.34 6.03 -5.27
CA ALA A 9 9.33 7.01 -5.64
C ALA A 9 8.37 7.26 -4.45
N ALA A 10 8.33 8.49 -3.96
CA ALA A 10 7.72 8.83 -2.69
C ALA A 10 6.22 9.07 -2.85
N ILE A 11 5.44 7.99 -2.95
CA ILE A 11 3.98 8.05 -3.12
C ILE A 11 3.31 8.45 -1.80
N VAL A 12 2.51 9.53 -1.83
CA VAL A 12 1.66 9.93 -0.69
C VAL A 12 0.42 9.01 -0.63
N PRO A 13 0.14 8.36 0.52
CA PRO A 13 -1.00 7.46 0.64
C PRO A 13 -2.34 8.19 0.51
N THR A 14 -3.30 7.54 -0.15
CA THR A 14 -4.67 8.05 -0.34
C THR A 14 -5.68 6.92 -0.11
N ILE A 15 -6.87 7.25 0.40
CA ILE A 15 -7.95 6.30 0.65
C ILE A 15 -8.38 5.62 -0.65
N GLY A 16 -8.71 4.32 -0.57
CA GLY A 16 -9.18 3.50 -1.69
C GLY A 16 -8.06 2.88 -2.53
N ARG A 17 -6.79 3.24 -2.30
CA ARG A 17 -5.66 2.57 -2.95
C ARG A 17 -5.48 1.16 -2.40
N ILE A 18 -5.19 0.22 -3.30
CA ILE A 18 -4.78 -1.14 -2.93
C ILE A 18 -3.25 -1.18 -2.88
N VAL A 19 -2.72 -1.78 -1.82
CA VAL A 19 -1.29 -1.97 -1.53
C VAL A 19 -1.05 -3.44 -1.18
N TYR A 20 0.22 -3.81 -1.05
CA TYR A 20 0.60 -5.09 -0.48
C TYR A 20 0.93 -4.93 1.00
N TYR A 21 0.58 -5.93 1.81
CA TYR A 21 0.86 -5.99 3.23
C TYR A 21 1.54 -7.31 3.59
N VAL A 22 2.62 -7.25 4.38
CA VAL A 22 3.37 -8.42 4.82
C VAL A 22 2.87 -8.87 6.19
N LEU A 23 2.27 -10.05 6.27
CA LEU A 23 1.67 -10.56 7.51
C LEU A 23 2.75 -10.89 8.56
N PRO A 24 2.72 -10.26 9.75
CA PRO A 24 3.56 -10.66 10.87
C PRO A 24 2.95 -11.87 11.60
N GLN A 25 3.81 -12.61 12.32
CA GLN A 25 3.43 -13.85 13.02
C GLN A 25 2.21 -13.71 13.94
N TYR A 26 2.10 -12.62 14.71
CA TYR A 26 0.99 -12.43 15.66
C TYR A 26 -0.38 -12.28 14.98
N GLN A 27 -0.44 -11.69 13.78
CA GLN A 27 -1.70 -11.57 13.02
C GLN A 27 -2.08 -12.90 12.38
N VAL A 28 -1.09 -13.67 11.94
CA VAL A 28 -1.26 -15.01 11.38
C VAL A 28 -1.91 -15.94 12.41
N GLU A 29 -1.40 -15.92 13.64
CA GLU A 29 -1.98 -16.68 14.76
C GLU A 29 -3.44 -16.30 15.01
N GLU A 30 -3.76 -15.01 15.00
CA GLU A 30 -5.13 -14.55 15.21
C GLU A 30 -6.08 -14.95 14.08
N ILE A 31 -5.68 -14.75 12.82
CA ILE A 31 -6.45 -15.13 11.63
C ILE A 31 -6.71 -16.63 11.64
N ASN A 32 -5.66 -17.44 11.80
CA ASN A 32 -5.78 -18.89 11.78
C ASN A 32 -6.60 -19.40 12.97
N ARG A 33 -6.48 -18.80 14.17
CA ARG A 33 -7.33 -19.11 15.33
C ARG A 33 -8.81 -18.88 15.04
N ARG A 34 -9.16 -17.74 14.41
CA ARG A 34 -10.56 -17.42 14.03
C ARG A 34 -11.12 -18.46 13.05
N ARG A 35 -10.31 -18.87 12.07
CA ARG A 35 -10.68 -19.88 11.06
C ARG A 35 -10.78 -21.28 11.66
N GLN A 36 -9.87 -21.66 12.55
CA GLN A 36 -9.94 -22.94 13.26
C GLN A 36 -11.21 -23.03 14.11
N HIS A 37 -11.54 -21.97 14.85
CA HIS A 37 -12.78 -21.91 15.63
C HIS A 37 -14.00 -22.07 14.73
N ALA A 38 -14.06 -21.36 13.59
CA ALA A 38 -15.14 -21.51 12.64
C ALA A 38 -15.25 -22.94 12.05
N ARG A 39 -14.11 -23.60 11.78
CA ARG A 39 -14.07 -24.99 11.31
C ARG A 39 -14.61 -25.97 12.36
N ASN A 40 -14.24 -25.81 13.63
CA ASN A 40 -14.70 -26.68 14.70
C ASN A 40 -16.22 -26.57 14.94
N GLU A 41 -16.80 -25.39 14.67
CA GLU A 41 -18.23 -25.11 14.85
C GLU A 41 -19.04 -25.20 13.54
N LEU A 42 -18.47 -25.78 12.47
CA LEU A 42 -19.10 -25.82 11.14
C LEU A 42 -20.50 -26.44 11.15
N ASP A 43 -20.68 -27.57 11.84
CA ASP A 43 -21.95 -28.27 11.88
C ASP A 43 -23.02 -27.48 12.65
N TYR A 44 -22.62 -26.80 13.74
CA TYR A 44 -23.50 -25.87 14.45
C TYR A 44 -23.98 -24.74 13.54
N HIS A 45 -23.05 -24.10 12.81
CA HIS A 45 -23.38 -23.01 11.88
C HIS A 45 -24.27 -23.47 10.72
N ARG A 46 -24.01 -24.67 10.17
CA ARG A 46 -24.83 -25.30 9.11
C ARG A 46 -26.24 -25.62 9.58
N TRP A 47 -26.40 -26.08 10.81
CA TRP A 47 -27.70 -26.38 11.40
C TRP A 47 -28.51 -25.10 11.67
N LYS A 48 -27.88 -24.08 12.28
CA LYS A 48 -28.58 -22.87 12.73
C LYS A 48 -29.07 -21.95 11.61
N LYS A 49 -28.35 -21.86 10.48
CA LYS A 49 -28.72 -21.08 9.27
C LYS A 49 -29.23 -19.64 9.53
N ASN A 50 -28.67 -18.96 10.52
CA ASN A 50 -29.11 -17.63 10.96
C ASN A 50 -28.45 -16.45 10.23
N GLY A 51 -27.79 -16.70 9.09
CA GLY A 51 -27.08 -15.66 8.33
C GLY A 51 -25.75 -15.20 8.95
N THR A 52 -25.23 -15.87 9.98
CA THR A 52 -23.91 -15.55 10.53
C THR A 52 -22.82 -15.78 9.47
N MET A 53 -22.00 -14.75 9.25
CA MET A 53 -20.78 -14.89 8.45
C MET A 53 -19.71 -15.60 9.28
N ILE A 54 -19.25 -16.74 8.79
CA ILE A 54 -18.14 -17.51 9.39
C ILE A 54 -16.83 -17.18 8.69
N HIS A 55 -15.73 -17.20 9.43
CA HIS A 55 -14.39 -17.00 8.88
C HIS A 55 -13.89 -18.30 8.25
N VAL A 56 -13.87 -18.38 6.92
CA VAL A 56 -13.35 -19.53 6.17
C VAL A 56 -12.25 -19.09 5.22
N GLY A 57 -11.29 -19.98 4.93
CA GLY A 57 -10.17 -19.68 4.05
C GLY A 57 -8.99 -20.63 4.25
N ASN A 58 -8.00 -20.52 3.36
CA ASN A 58 -6.72 -21.24 3.45
C ASN A 58 -5.83 -20.65 4.54
N GLU A 59 -5.09 -21.46 5.29
CA GLU A 59 -4.20 -20.95 6.35
C GLU A 59 -3.19 -19.93 5.81
N VAL A 60 -3.01 -18.85 6.57
CA VAL A 60 -2.01 -17.82 6.27
C VAL A 60 -0.70 -18.12 7.00
N LYS A 61 0.41 -17.56 6.50
CA LYS A 61 1.76 -17.74 7.06
C LYS A 61 2.43 -16.38 7.31
N ALA A 62 3.37 -16.34 8.26
CA ALA A 62 4.20 -15.14 8.45
C ALA A 62 5.03 -14.86 7.18
N GLY A 63 5.24 -13.58 6.90
CA GLY A 63 5.88 -13.11 5.67
C GLY A 63 5.00 -13.21 4.42
N GLN A 64 3.80 -13.80 4.51
CA GLN A 64 2.89 -13.85 3.36
C GLN A 64 2.43 -12.45 3.00
N VAL A 65 2.56 -12.13 1.71
CA VAL A 65 2.10 -10.88 1.13
C VAL A 65 0.64 -11.01 0.73
N VAL A 66 -0.22 -10.13 1.24
CA VAL A 66 -1.64 -10.07 0.92
C VAL A 66 -2.05 -8.69 0.39
N PRO A 67 -3.04 -8.60 -0.51
CA PRO A 67 -3.57 -7.31 -0.92
C PRO A 67 -4.34 -6.66 0.22
N ALA A 68 -4.23 -5.34 0.34
CA ALA A 68 -4.93 -4.57 1.36
C ALA A 68 -5.37 -3.21 0.81
N MET A 69 -6.55 -2.74 1.21
CA MET A 69 -7.07 -1.42 0.85
C MET A 69 -6.78 -0.40 1.96
N ILE A 70 -6.27 0.77 1.60
CA ILE A 70 -6.15 1.91 2.50
C ILE A 70 -7.55 2.47 2.77
N VAL A 71 -7.97 2.45 4.03
CA VAL A 71 -9.31 2.93 4.47
C VAL A 71 -9.25 4.23 5.25
N ALA A 72 -8.09 4.61 5.80
CA ALA A 72 -7.86 5.89 6.44
C ALA A 72 -6.37 6.26 6.39
N VAL A 73 -6.07 7.56 6.43
CA VAL A 73 -4.70 8.12 6.35
C VAL A 73 -4.54 9.20 7.42
N TRP A 74 -3.40 9.19 8.12
CA TRP A 74 -3.01 10.21 9.10
C TRP A 74 -1.78 10.97 8.63
N GLY A 75 -2.01 12.08 7.92
CA GLY A 75 -0.98 12.97 7.41
C GLY A 75 -1.05 13.16 5.90
N ALA A 76 -0.08 13.89 5.35
CA ALA A 76 0.03 14.23 3.94
C ALA A 76 1.43 13.98 3.36
N THR A 77 2.23 13.14 4.04
CA THR A 77 3.59 12.77 3.64
C THR A 77 3.65 11.33 3.12
N PRO A 78 4.64 10.96 2.31
CA PRO A 78 4.84 9.57 1.83
C PRO A 78 4.97 8.53 2.95
N THR A 79 5.34 8.95 4.15
CA THR A 79 5.51 8.09 5.34
C THR A 79 4.31 8.12 6.29
N SER A 80 3.22 8.79 5.91
CA SER A 80 2.01 8.91 6.74
C SER A 80 1.44 7.53 7.10
N ALA A 81 0.93 7.43 8.33
CA ALA A 81 0.32 6.20 8.81
C ALA A 81 -1.04 5.97 8.14
N VAL A 82 -1.45 4.71 8.03
CA VAL A 82 -2.69 4.29 7.38
C VAL A 82 -3.36 3.13 8.13
N ASN A 83 -4.65 2.96 7.89
CA ASN A 83 -5.41 1.78 8.30
C ASN A 83 -5.70 1.00 7.04
N LEU A 84 -5.63 -0.30 7.17
CA LEU A 84 -5.78 -1.23 6.07
C LEU A 84 -6.90 -2.22 6.37
N LYS A 85 -7.64 -2.53 5.31
CA LYS A 85 -8.51 -3.70 5.24
C LYS A 85 -7.84 -4.73 4.34
N LEU A 86 -7.39 -5.85 4.91
CA LEU A 86 -6.70 -6.92 4.20
C LEU A 86 -7.73 -7.84 3.54
N PHE A 87 -7.48 -8.18 2.28
CA PHE A 87 -8.24 -9.18 1.54
C PHE A 87 -7.53 -10.52 1.68
N LEU A 88 -8.15 -11.44 2.41
CA LEU A 88 -7.64 -12.78 2.60
C LEU A 88 -8.29 -13.74 1.61
N ASP A 89 -7.62 -14.86 1.32
CA ASP A 89 -8.22 -15.96 0.57
C ASP A 89 -9.28 -16.64 1.47
N GLY A 90 -10.54 -16.24 1.30
CA GLY A 90 -11.60 -16.60 2.21
C GLY A 90 -12.81 -15.65 2.19
N SER A 91 -13.69 -15.85 3.17
CA SER A 91 -14.84 -14.99 3.43
C SER A 91 -14.54 -13.84 4.40
N ASP A 92 -13.34 -13.82 4.97
CA ASP A 92 -12.95 -12.94 6.06
C ASP A 92 -11.94 -11.88 5.63
N ASP A 93 -12.08 -10.72 6.25
CA ASP A 93 -11.13 -9.62 6.17
C ASP A 93 -10.40 -9.45 7.51
N TYR A 94 -9.21 -8.86 7.47
CA TYR A 94 -8.48 -8.49 8.68
C TYR A 94 -8.14 -6.99 8.68
N TRP A 95 -8.24 -6.35 9.85
CA TRP A 95 -8.00 -4.93 10.00
C TRP A 95 -6.61 -4.68 10.59
N VAL A 96 -5.82 -3.84 9.93
CA VAL A 96 -4.54 -3.36 10.45
C VAL A 96 -4.65 -1.88 10.70
N THR A 97 -4.31 -1.46 11.92
CA THR A 97 -4.41 -0.06 12.33
C THR A 97 -3.04 0.60 12.47
N SER A 98 -2.95 1.87 12.07
CA SER A 98 -1.78 2.72 12.31
C SER A 98 -0.46 2.13 11.83
N THR A 99 -0.44 1.56 10.62
CA THR A 99 0.80 1.07 9.98
C THR A 99 1.35 2.08 8.97
N ASN A 100 2.63 1.96 8.63
CA ASN A 100 3.33 2.87 7.73
C ASN A 100 3.96 2.06 6.59
N VAL A 101 4.39 2.78 5.55
CA VAL A 101 5.11 2.17 4.43
C VAL A 101 6.42 1.56 4.92
N GLY A 102 6.80 0.41 4.37
CA GLY A 102 8.06 -0.28 4.66
C GLY A 102 8.69 -0.89 3.40
N GLU A 103 9.65 -1.78 3.63
CA GLU A 103 10.23 -2.60 2.56
C GLU A 103 9.33 -3.81 2.21
N PRO A 104 9.42 -4.35 0.99
CA PRO A 104 8.54 -5.43 0.51
C PRO A 104 8.53 -6.72 1.35
N ASP A 105 9.59 -6.95 2.11
CA ASP A 105 9.79 -8.10 2.98
C ASP A 105 9.64 -7.75 4.48
N GLN A 106 9.34 -6.49 4.79
CA GLN A 106 9.24 -6.04 6.16
C GLN A 106 7.88 -6.39 6.76
N GLU A 107 7.86 -7.40 7.64
CA GLU A 107 6.66 -7.82 8.36
C GLU A 107 5.96 -6.66 9.09
N GLY A 108 4.62 -6.67 9.06
CA GLY A 108 3.80 -5.67 9.72
C GLY A 108 3.70 -4.34 8.97
N LYS A 109 4.37 -4.20 7.83
CA LYS A 109 4.35 -3.00 6.99
C LYS A 109 3.61 -3.24 5.68
N TYR A 110 3.13 -2.14 5.10
CA TYR A 110 2.65 -2.15 3.72
C TYR A 110 3.72 -1.63 2.78
N HIS A 111 3.61 -2.04 1.52
CA HIS A 111 4.40 -1.47 0.45
C HIS A 111 3.56 -1.31 -0.81
N TRP A 112 3.96 -0.36 -1.65
CA TRP A 112 3.29 -0.09 -2.91
C TRP A 112 3.46 -1.27 -3.88
N MET A 113 2.43 -1.53 -4.68
CA MET A 113 2.50 -2.53 -5.74
C MET A 113 3.50 -2.07 -6.82
N PRO A 114 4.23 -2.99 -7.48
CA PRO A 114 5.25 -2.64 -8.47
C PRO A 114 4.76 -1.68 -9.57
N TYR A 115 3.52 -1.85 -10.05
CA TYR A 115 2.97 -0.95 -11.07
C TYR A 115 2.73 0.46 -10.54
N GLN A 116 2.37 0.64 -9.26
CA GLN A 116 2.16 1.97 -8.67
C GLN A 116 3.50 2.72 -8.58
N LEU A 117 4.57 2.01 -8.19
CA LEU A 117 5.92 2.55 -8.18
C LEU A 117 6.36 2.98 -9.59
N GLY A 118 6.10 2.14 -10.60
CA GLY A 118 6.39 2.47 -12.00
C GLY A 118 5.63 3.69 -12.52
N GLN A 119 4.36 3.84 -12.14
CA GLN A 119 3.56 5.01 -12.54
C GLN A 119 4.02 6.29 -11.82
N ALA A 120 4.38 6.19 -10.53
CA ALA A 120 4.91 7.32 -9.77
C ALA A 120 6.23 7.82 -10.37
N ALA A 121 7.15 6.90 -10.71
CA ALA A 121 8.42 7.24 -11.33
C ALA A 121 8.24 7.93 -12.70
N LYS A 122 7.30 7.46 -13.52
CA LYS A 122 6.96 8.12 -14.80
C LYS A 122 6.39 9.52 -14.60
N THR A 123 5.50 9.68 -13.62
CA THR A 123 4.89 10.98 -13.31
C THR A 123 5.96 11.98 -12.83
N GLU A 124 6.84 11.55 -11.93
CA GLU A 124 7.94 12.39 -11.43
C GLU A 124 8.89 12.82 -12.56
N ALA A 125 9.21 11.91 -13.49
CA ALA A 125 10.03 12.23 -14.65
C ALA A 125 9.35 13.28 -15.56
N ALA A 126 8.06 13.09 -15.86
CA ALA A 126 7.29 14.02 -16.67
C ALA A 126 7.17 15.41 -16.00
N GLU A 127 6.96 15.46 -14.69
CA GLU A 127 6.91 16.72 -13.93
C GLU A 127 8.24 17.47 -13.96
N LYS A 128 9.37 16.75 -13.85
CA LYS A 128 10.71 17.32 -13.99
C LYS A 128 10.96 17.89 -15.39
N GLU A 129 10.56 17.17 -16.43
CA GLU A 129 10.67 17.64 -17.82
C GLU A 129 9.84 18.91 -18.05
N ILE A 130 8.59 18.93 -17.56
CA ILE A 130 7.72 20.11 -17.65
C ILE A 130 8.32 21.30 -16.87
N ALA A 131 8.86 21.06 -15.67
CA ALA A 131 9.49 22.10 -14.87
C ALA A 131 10.74 22.68 -15.56
N ALA A 132 11.59 21.82 -16.14
CA ALA A 132 12.76 22.24 -16.91
C ALA A 132 12.36 23.07 -18.14
N ALA A 133 11.34 22.65 -18.88
CA ALA A 133 10.82 23.38 -20.03
C ALA A 133 10.24 24.74 -19.63
N LYS A 134 9.49 24.82 -18.53
CA LYS A 134 8.97 26.09 -17.99
C LYS A 134 10.08 27.04 -17.57
N GLN A 135 11.13 26.52 -16.93
CA GLN A 135 12.27 27.32 -16.51
C GLN A 135 13.06 27.86 -17.70
N ALA A 136 13.28 27.03 -18.73
CA ALA A 136 13.93 27.46 -19.97
C ALA A 136 13.14 28.59 -20.66
N ALA A 137 11.83 28.42 -20.83
CA ALA A 137 10.97 29.43 -21.42
C ALA A 137 10.95 30.75 -20.61
N PHE A 138 10.98 30.67 -19.27
CA PHE A 138 11.08 31.87 -18.43
C PHE A 138 12.42 32.58 -18.59
N ASN A 139 13.53 31.84 -18.67
CA ASN A 139 14.85 32.42 -18.87
C ASN A 139 14.98 33.09 -20.24
N ASP A 140 14.43 32.48 -21.30
CA ASP A 140 14.41 33.04 -22.65
C ASP A 140 13.58 34.33 -22.71
N ALA A 141 12.46 34.40 -22.01
CA ALA A 141 11.62 35.60 -21.93
C ALA A 141 12.25 36.74 -21.10
N ALA A 142 13.12 36.42 -20.14
CA ALA A 142 13.82 37.40 -19.31
C ALA A 142 15.08 37.99 -20.00
N GLY A 143 15.56 37.35 -21.08
CA GLY A 143 16.65 37.86 -21.91
C GLY A 143 16.14 38.80 -23.01
N GLU A 144 15.74 40.04 -22.66
CA GLU A 144 15.40 41.04 -23.69
C GLU A 144 16.66 41.67 -24.36
N PRO A 145 16.50 42.14 -25.61
CA PRO A 145 17.59 42.27 -26.59
C PRO A 145 18.56 43.41 -26.31
N SER A 146 19.83 43.16 -26.62
CA SER A 146 20.89 44.19 -26.61
C SER A 146 20.43 45.43 -27.39
N LYS A 147 20.42 46.59 -26.72
CA LYS A 147 20.10 47.88 -27.33
C LYS A 147 20.90 48.05 -28.64
N PRO A 148 20.26 48.36 -29.77
CA PRO A 148 20.99 48.77 -30.96
C PRO A 148 21.70 50.11 -30.68
N ALA A 149 22.94 50.18 -31.17
CA ALA A 149 23.87 51.30 -31.03
C ALA A 149 23.45 52.54 -31.82
#